data_AF-A0A1B7U1U3-F1
#
_entry.id   AF-A0A1B7U1U3-F1
#
_cell.length_a   1.000
_cell.length_b   1.000
_cell.length_c   1.000
_cell.angle_alpha   90.00
_cell.angle_beta   90.00
_cell.angle_gamma   90.00
#
_symmetry.space_group_name_H-M   'P 1'
#
loop_
_entity.id
_entity.type
_entity.pdbx_description
1 polymer ?
#
loop_
_entity_poly.entity_id
_entity_poly.type
_entity_poly.pdbx_seq_one_letter_code
_entity_poly.pdbx_strand_id
1 'polypeptide(L)'
;MDADVQANPLIANGQITYSNGTSAPFGLADGKLSVMQGSEWTEVGSTSAFLPPSVIDPSQGLPLILDSIVGLQMQGTDTVDGIPTQKVSGTVPADRLKKYFPEATGAADFTAWIQDSANPVLVRTAGTLSAQQGLTVTLSKWNVPVSVTAPPSS
;
A
#
# COMPACT_ATOMS: atom_id res chain seq x y z
N MET A 1 -7.26 5.37 -0.69
CA MET A 1 -7.09 5.26 -2.15
C MET A 1 -7.55 3.88 -2.58
N ASP A 2 -7.92 3.73 -3.84
CA ASP A 2 -8.13 2.43 -4.48
C ASP A 2 -7.31 2.42 -5.78
N ALA A 3 -6.57 1.35 -6.06
CA ALA A 3 -5.63 1.31 -7.15
C ALA A 3 -5.29 -0.10 -7.63
N ASP A 4 -5.08 -0.24 -8.93
CA ASP A 4 -4.44 -1.40 -9.55
C ASP A 4 -2.95 -1.11 -9.75
N VAL A 5 -2.08 -2.07 -9.42
CA VAL A 5 -0.61 -1.89 -9.41
C VAL A 5 0.11 -3.06 -10.07
N GLN A 6 1.08 -2.77 -10.93
CA GLN A 6 2.04 -3.73 -11.48
C GLN A 6 3.47 -3.25 -11.17
N ALA A 7 4.34 -4.18 -10.76
CA ALA A 7 5.68 -3.86 -10.27
C ALA A 7 6.76 -3.76 -11.36
N ASN A 8 6.56 -4.42 -12.52
CA ASN A 8 7.57 -4.48 -13.57
C ASN A 8 6.95 -4.35 -14.97
N PRO A 9 7.06 -3.19 -15.64
CA PRO A 9 7.52 -1.90 -15.07
C PRO A 9 6.57 -1.42 -13.95
N LEU A 10 7.05 -0.55 -13.06
CA LEU A 10 6.23 0.02 -12.00
C LEU A 10 5.17 0.94 -12.61
N ILE A 11 3.93 0.49 -12.60
CA ILE A 11 2.77 1.24 -13.06
C ILE A 11 1.62 1.10 -12.07
N ALA A 12 0.84 2.16 -11.89
CA ALA A 12 -0.36 2.14 -11.08
C ALA A 12 -1.42 3.09 -11.63
N ASN A 13 -2.69 2.80 -11.42
CA ASN A 13 -3.78 3.74 -11.66
C ASN A 13 -4.91 3.50 -10.67
N GLY A 14 -5.67 4.56 -10.38
CA GLY A 14 -6.72 4.45 -9.38
C GLY A 14 -7.37 5.77 -9.02
N GLN A 15 -7.94 5.82 -7.82
CA GLN A 15 -8.60 6.99 -7.23
C GLN A 15 -7.96 7.35 -5.88
N ILE A 16 -7.63 8.63 -5.72
CA ILE A 16 -7.28 9.23 -4.42
C ILE A 16 -8.51 9.95 -3.90
N THR A 17 -8.95 9.59 -2.69
CA THR A 17 -9.97 10.33 -1.95
C THR A 17 -9.28 11.17 -0.88
N TYR A 18 -9.51 12.48 -0.91
CA TYR A 18 -8.95 13.44 0.02
C TYR A 18 -9.80 13.54 1.30
N SER A 19 -9.25 14.13 2.35
CA SER A 19 -9.92 14.31 3.65
C SER A 19 -11.19 15.17 3.57
N ASN A 20 -11.31 16.03 2.57
CA ASN A 20 -12.51 16.82 2.29
C ASN A 20 -13.61 16.03 1.54
N GLY A 21 -13.39 14.73 1.27
CA GLY A 21 -14.32 13.84 0.57
C GLY A 21 -14.25 13.90 -0.96
N THR A 22 -13.47 14.81 -1.56
CA THR A 22 -13.31 14.84 -3.01
C THR A 22 -12.43 13.68 -3.48
N SER A 23 -12.67 13.16 -4.68
CA SER A 23 -11.83 12.12 -5.28
C SER A 23 -11.27 12.56 -6.62
N ALA A 24 -10.05 12.12 -6.92
CA ALA A 24 -9.39 12.37 -8.19
C ALA A 24 -8.73 11.09 -8.71
N PRO A 25 -8.86 10.80 -10.03
CA PRO A 25 -8.05 9.79 -10.67
C PRO A 25 -6.56 10.11 -10.54
N PHE A 26 -5.75 9.07 -10.36
CA PHE A 26 -4.31 9.16 -10.44
C PHE A 26 -3.73 8.09 -11.38
N GLY A 27 -2.55 8.36 -11.91
CA GLY A 27 -1.75 7.41 -12.69
C GLY A 27 -0.27 7.56 -12.36
N LEU A 28 0.42 6.43 -12.26
CA LEU A 28 1.87 6.32 -12.13
C LEU A 28 2.41 5.52 -13.31
N ALA A 29 3.29 6.12 -14.09
CA ALA A 29 4.04 5.46 -15.15
C ALA A 29 5.39 6.17 -15.33
N ASP A 30 6.43 5.44 -15.70
CA ASP A 30 7.78 5.98 -15.92
C ASP A 30 8.31 6.82 -14.73
N GLY A 31 7.94 6.45 -13.50
CA GLY A 31 8.31 7.16 -12.28
C GLY A 31 7.59 8.49 -12.04
N LYS A 32 6.63 8.86 -12.88
CA LYS A 32 5.87 10.11 -12.82
C LYS A 32 4.47 9.88 -12.28
N LEU A 33 4.10 10.63 -11.24
CA LEU A 33 2.75 10.65 -10.70
C LEU A 33 1.94 11.79 -11.33
N SER A 34 0.81 11.43 -11.94
CA SER A 34 -0.15 12.37 -12.50
C SER A 34 -1.48 12.21 -11.78
N VAL A 35 -2.15 13.34 -11.52
CA VAL A 35 -3.49 13.40 -10.90
C VAL A 35 -4.40 14.19 -11.82
N MET A 36 -5.63 13.73 -12.01
CA MET A 36 -6.61 14.44 -12.83
C MET A 36 -7.22 15.59 -12.01
N GLN A 37 -7.00 16.82 -12.47
CA GLN A 37 -7.54 18.04 -11.90
C GLN A 37 -8.56 18.63 -12.89
N GLY A 38 -9.84 18.59 -12.53
CA GLY A 38 -10.92 18.91 -13.47
C GLY A 38 -10.95 17.93 -14.64
N SER A 39 -10.64 18.41 -15.85
CA SER A 39 -10.57 17.61 -17.08
C SER A 39 -9.15 17.37 -17.59
N GLU A 40 -8.12 17.82 -16.87
CA GLU A 40 -6.73 17.73 -17.31
C GLU A 40 -5.89 16.86 -16.36
N TRP A 41 -4.92 16.15 -16.92
CA TRP A 41 -3.92 15.43 -16.12
C TRP A 41 -2.78 16.38 -15.77
N THR A 42 -2.52 16.53 -14.48
CA THR A 42 -1.41 17.34 -13.97
C THR A 42 -0.36 16.41 -13.35
N GLU A 43 0.88 16.49 -13.86
CA GLU A 43 2.02 15.84 -13.20
C GLU A 43 2.27 16.55 -11.86
N VAL A 44 2.11 15.82 -10.75
CA VAL A 44 2.25 16.37 -9.39
C VAL A 44 3.66 16.14 -8.81
N GLY A 45 4.58 15.62 -9.63
CA GLY A 45 5.98 15.40 -9.28
C GLY A 45 6.30 13.97 -8.85
N SER A 46 7.43 13.81 -8.14
CA SER A 46 7.91 12.51 -7.65
C SER A 46 6.95 11.90 -6.64
N THR A 47 6.75 10.57 -6.73
CA THR A 47 5.86 9.78 -5.86
C THR A 47 6.04 10.05 -4.37
N SER A 48 7.27 10.38 -3.95
CA SER A 48 7.66 10.69 -2.57
C SER A 48 6.89 11.85 -1.91
N ALA A 49 6.22 12.70 -2.68
CA ALA A 49 5.44 13.84 -2.15
C ALA A 49 4.02 13.45 -1.68
N PHE A 50 3.48 12.33 -2.15
CA PHE A 50 2.09 11.92 -1.86
C PHE A 50 2.01 10.60 -1.10
N LEU A 51 2.87 9.64 -1.43
CA LEU A 51 2.91 8.31 -0.83
C LEU A 51 4.37 7.82 -0.82
N PRO A 52 4.86 7.24 0.27
CA PRO A 52 6.14 6.54 0.21
C PRO A 52 6.10 5.53 -0.94
N PRO A 53 7.13 5.46 -1.80
CA PRO A 53 7.23 4.42 -2.82
C PRO A 53 7.02 3.02 -2.23
N SER A 54 7.32 2.84 -0.94
CA SER A 54 7.06 1.63 -0.17
C SER A 54 5.59 1.27 0.07
N VAL A 55 4.63 2.11 -0.28
CA VAL A 55 3.20 1.75 -0.25
C VAL A 55 2.72 1.31 -1.62
N ILE A 56 3.29 1.88 -2.68
CA ILE A 56 2.87 1.62 -4.06
C ILE A 56 3.71 0.52 -4.72
N ASP A 57 4.98 0.38 -4.39
CA ASP A 57 5.85 -0.66 -4.95
C ASP A 57 5.68 -1.96 -4.15
N PRO A 58 5.02 -2.99 -4.72
CA PRO A 58 4.81 -4.25 -4.04
C PRO A 58 6.06 -5.15 -4.08
N SER A 59 7.21 -4.66 -4.56
CA SER A 59 8.52 -5.33 -4.53
C SER A 59 9.53 -4.69 -3.57
N GLN A 60 9.35 -3.40 -3.23
CA GLN A 60 10.22 -2.65 -2.30
C GLN A 60 9.48 -2.16 -1.05
N GLY A 61 8.17 -2.33 -0.99
CA GLY A 61 7.35 -1.60 -0.08
C GLY A 61 6.69 -2.41 1.01
N LEU A 62 5.42 -2.77 0.78
CA LEU A 62 4.66 -3.62 1.68
C LEU A 62 5.40 -4.90 2.07
N PRO A 63 6.03 -5.65 1.15
CA PRO A 63 6.80 -6.82 1.53
C PRO A 63 7.97 -6.50 2.45
N LEU A 64 8.66 -5.36 2.25
CA LEU A 64 9.79 -4.98 3.11
C LEU A 64 9.33 -4.49 4.49
N ILE A 65 8.15 -3.87 4.59
CA ILE A 65 7.51 -3.55 5.88
C ILE A 65 7.11 -4.84 6.61
N LEU A 66 6.51 -5.80 5.90
CA LEU A 66 6.11 -7.10 6.47
C LEU A 66 7.33 -7.92 6.93
N ASP A 67 8.41 -7.94 6.14
CA ASP A 67 9.68 -8.59 6.48
C ASP A 67 10.36 -7.92 7.70
N SER A 68 10.06 -6.64 7.94
CA SER A 68 10.59 -5.91 9.08
C SER A 68 9.88 -6.23 10.40
N ILE A 69 8.74 -6.95 10.39
CA ILE A 69 7.97 -7.30 11.58
C ILE A 69 8.72 -8.34 12.41
N VAL A 70 8.88 -8.05 13.70
CA VAL A 70 9.45 -8.97 14.69
C VAL A 70 8.41 -9.40 15.71
N GLY A 71 8.67 -10.51 16.40
CA GLY A 71 7.77 -11.02 17.43
C GLY A 71 6.43 -11.48 16.86
N LEU A 72 6.45 -12.12 15.68
CA LEU A 72 5.24 -12.62 15.03
C LEU A 72 4.49 -13.59 15.93
N GLN A 73 3.21 -13.30 16.15
CA GLN A 73 2.30 -14.12 16.95
C GLN A 73 1.02 -14.38 16.18
N MET A 74 0.63 -15.66 16.11
CA MET A 74 -0.66 -16.05 15.56
C MET A 74 -1.76 -15.61 16.52
N GLN A 75 -2.72 -14.83 16.01
CA GLN A 75 -3.86 -14.31 16.75
C GLN A 75 -5.14 -15.13 16.53
N GLY A 76 -5.12 -16.04 15.55
CA GLY A 76 -6.24 -16.91 15.20
C GLY A 76 -6.62 -16.78 13.74
N THR A 77 -7.87 -17.08 13.44
CA THR A 77 -8.46 -16.97 12.10
C THR A 77 -9.44 -15.81 12.02
N ASP A 78 -9.61 -15.25 10.82
CA ASP A 78 -10.51 -14.13 10.55
C ASP A 78 -11.04 -14.24 9.11
N THR A 79 -12.12 -13.52 8.78
CA THR A 79 -12.65 -13.41 7.42
C THR A 79 -12.59 -11.97 6.95
N VAL A 80 -11.80 -11.71 5.91
CA VAL A 80 -11.63 -10.37 5.33
C VAL A 80 -12.26 -10.35 3.95
N ASP A 81 -13.31 -9.53 3.77
CA ASP A 81 -14.01 -9.36 2.49
C ASP A 81 -14.47 -10.72 1.87
N GLY A 82 -14.87 -11.65 2.73
CA GLY A 82 -15.29 -13.01 2.35
C GLY A 82 -14.15 -14.02 2.16
N ILE A 83 -12.90 -13.61 2.34
CA ILE A 83 -11.71 -14.46 2.22
C ILE A 83 -11.31 -14.99 3.61
N PRO A 84 -11.26 -16.32 3.82
CA PRO A 84 -10.70 -16.90 5.04
C PRO A 84 -9.21 -16.60 5.19
N THR A 85 -8.81 -16.15 6.37
CA THR A 85 -7.44 -15.71 6.65
C THR A 85 -6.93 -16.20 8.00
N GLN A 86 -5.61 -16.36 8.09
CA GLN A 86 -4.90 -16.41 9.36
C GLN A 86 -4.44 -15.00 9.74
N LYS A 87 -4.72 -14.62 10.98
CA LYS A 87 -4.38 -13.33 11.54
C LYS A 87 -3.08 -13.44 12.33
N VAL A 88 -2.10 -12.62 11.99
CA VAL A 88 -0.78 -12.59 12.62
C VAL A 88 -0.48 -11.16 13.04
N SER A 89 0.00 -10.97 14.26
CA SER A 89 0.46 -9.67 14.75
C SER A 89 1.96 -9.67 14.98
N GLY A 90 2.56 -8.49 14.99
CA GLY A 90 3.91 -8.28 15.48
C GLY A 90 4.21 -6.79 15.53
N THR A 91 5.47 -6.45 15.73
CA THR A 91 5.91 -5.06 15.87
C THR A 91 7.02 -4.77 14.87
N VAL A 92 6.98 -3.62 14.23
CA VAL A 92 8.11 -3.10 13.44
C VAL A 92 8.93 -2.16 14.34
N PRO A 93 10.21 -2.48 14.61
CA PRO A 93 11.10 -1.62 15.38
C PRO A 93 11.27 -0.23 14.75
N ALA A 94 11.46 0.80 15.59
CA ALA A 94 11.50 2.20 15.16
C ALA A 94 12.57 2.49 14.10
N ASP A 95 13.76 1.89 14.22
CA ASP A 95 14.88 2.04 13.29
C ASP A 95 14.58 1.47 11.90
N ARG A 96 13.81 0.38 11.83
CA ARG A 96 13.33 -0.19 10.56
C ARG A 96 12.19 0.63 9.99
N LEU A 97 11.26 1.06 10.84
CA LEU A 97 10.09 1.84 10.42
C LEU A 97 10.48 3.18 9.80
N LYS A 98 11.47 3.87 10.39
CA LYS A 98 12.01 5.15 9.91
C LYS A 98 12.57 5.11 8.48
N LYS A 99 12.93 3.93 7.97
CA LYS A 99 13.36 3.78 6.56
C LYS A 99 12.21 3.98 5.58
N TYR A 100 10.97 3.74 6.02
CA TYR A 100 9.77 3.83 5.19
C TYR A 100 8.91 5.04 5.55
N PHE A 101 8.87 5.39 6.84
CA PHE A 101 8.12 6.51 7.40
C PHE A 101 9.06 7.35 8.26
N PRO A 102 9.80 8.32 7.67
CA PRO A 102 10.78 9.13 8.38
C PRO A 102 10.21 9.88 9.59
N GLU A 103 8.91 10.17 9.60
CA GLU A 103 8.17 10.78 10.69
C GLU A 103 7.89 9.86 11.88
N ALA A 104 8.17 8.56 11.77
CA ALA A 104 7.93 7.60 12.83
C ALA A 104 8.73 7.95 14.10
N THR A 105 8.02 8.11 15.22
CA THR A 105 8.61 8.47 16.51
C THR A 105 8.96 7.27 17.38
N GLY A 106 8.47 6.07 17.04
CA GLY A 106 8.65 4.84 17.81
C GLY A 106 8.42 3.58 16.99
N ALA A 107 8.41 2.44 17.68
CA ALA A 107 7.99 1.18 17.09
C ALA A 107 6.48 1.21 16.81
N ALA A 108 6.03 0.43 15.83
CA ALA A 108 4.63 0.35 15.45
C ALA A 108 4.15 -1.09 15.44
N ASP A 109 2.97 -1.32 15.99
CA ASP A 109 2.32 -2.62 15.93
C ASP A 109 1.64 -2.79 14.59
N PHE A 110 1.80 -3.98 14.02
CA PHE A 110 1.20 -4.38 12.75
C PHE A 110 0.41 -5.68 12.90
N THR A 111 -0.65 -5.77 12.12
CA THR A 111 -1.44 -6.99 11.94
C THR A 111 -1.52 -7.31 10.45
N ALA A 112 -1.21 -8.55 10.10
CA ALA A 112 -1.36 -9.10 8.76
C ALA A 112 -2.46 -10.16 8.74
N TRP A 113 -3.25 -10.14 7.68
CA TRP A 113 -4.23 -11.15 7.35
C TRP A 113 -3.76 -11.87 6.08
N ILE A 114 -3.42 -13.15 6.24
CA ILE A 114 -2.82 -13.98 5.20
C ILE A 114 -3.87 -15.01 4.77
N GLN A 115 -4.10 -15.16 3.47
CA GLN A 115 -5.09 -16.11 2.96
C GLN A 115 -4.77 -17.54 3.41
N ASP A 116 -5.77 -18.23 3.97
CA ASP A 116 -5.65 -19.62 4.35
C ASP A 116 -5.83 -20.52 3.11
N SER A 117 -4.74 -20.74 2.37
CA SER A 117 -4.74 -21.52 1.13
C SER A 117 -3.37 -22.14 0.83
N ALA A 118 -3.30 -23.02 -0.18
CA ALA A 118 -2.05 -23.65 -0.60
C ALA A 118 -0.99 -22.69 -1.15
N ASN A 119 -1.41 -21.51 -1.64
CA ASN A 119 -0.53 -20.44 -2.11
C ASN A 119 -0.92 -19.14 -1.39
N PRO A 120 -0.50 -18.98 -0.12
CA PRO A 120 -0.96 -17.88 0.71
C PRO A 120 -0.49 -16.53 0.16
N VAL A 121 -1.41 -15.58 0.08
CA VAL A 121 -1.14 -14.19 -0.26
C VAL A 121 -1.59 -13.29 0.87
N LEU A 122 -0.98 -12.11 0.97
CA LEU A 122 -1.46 -11.08 1.89
C LEU A 122 -2.82 -10.57 1.39
N VAL A 123 -3.83 -10.58 2.26
CA VAL A 123 -5.16 -10.04 1.99
C VAL A 123 -5.27 -8.63 2.57
N ARG A 124 -4.77 -8.42 3.78
CA ARG A 124 -4.76 -7.11 4.43
C ARG A 124 -3.56 -6.97 5.34
N THR A 125 -3.06 -5.77 5.48
CA THR A 125 -2.16 -5.37 6.57
C THR A 125 -2.63 -4.05 7.15
N ALA A 126 -2.52 -3.91 8.47
CA ALA A 126 -2.82 -2.68 9.17
C ALA A 126 -1.75 -2.42 10.22
N GLY A 127 -1.40 -1.16 10.43
CA GLY A 127 -0.44 -0.77 11.46
C GLY A 127 -0.73 0.60 12.03
N THR A 128 -0.33 0.80 13.29
CA THR A 128 -0.47 2.08 14.00
C THR A 128 0.92 2.72 14.07
N LEU A 129 1.20 3.63 13.15
CA LEU A 129 2.50 4.29 13.02
C LEU A 129 2.75 5.31 14.14
N SER A 130 1.68 5.96 14.62
CA SER A 130 1.68 6.86 15.77
C SER A 130 0.26 7.00 16.35
N ALA A 131 0.09 7.77 17.43
CA ALA A 131 -1.22 8.05 18.02
C ALA A 131 -2.20 8.76 17.05
N GLN A 132 -1.68 9.40 15.99
CA GLN A 132 -2.48 10.15 15.02
C GLN A 132 -2.41 9.55 13.60
N GLN A 133 -1.61 8.51 13.38
CA GLN A 133 -1.33 7.97 12.05
C GLN A 133 -1.46 6.45 12.04
N GLY A 134 -2.46 5.96 11.31
CA GLY A 134 -2.65 4.54 11.02
C GLY A 134 -2.49 4.29 9.52
N LEU A 135 -2.10 3.07 9.18
CA LEU A 135 -2.05 2.57 7.82
C LEU A 135 -2.94 1.33 7.74
N THR A 136 -3.76 1.22 6.71
CA THR A 136 -4.44 -0.04 6.36
C THR A 136 -4.36 -0.20 4.85
N VAL A 137 -3.93 -1.38 4.42
CA VAL A 137 -3.77 -1.75 3.02
C VAL A 137 -4.44 -3.09 2.82
N THR A 138 -5.40 -3.14 1.89
CA THR A 138 -6.07 -4.37 1.45
C THR A 138 -5.60 -4.67 0.04
N LEU A 139 -5.19 -5.92 -0.21
CA LEU A 139 -4.68 -6.39 -1.49
C LEU A 139 -5.62 -7.45 -2.05
N SER A 140 -5.91 -7.36 -3.34
CA SER A 140 -6.77 -8.30 -4.06
C SER A 140 -6.31 -8.45 -5.51
N LYS A 141 -6.92 -9.38 -6.26
CA LYS A 141 -6.64 -9.61 -7.69
C LYS A 141 -5.15 -9.79 -8.02
N TRP A 142 -4.45 -10.58 -7.20
CA TRP A 142 -3.04 -10.91 -7.40
C TRP A 142 -2.79 -11.48 -8.81
N ASN A 143 -1.68 -11.06 -9.44
CA ASN A 143 -1.23 -11.50 -10.77
C ASN A 143 -2.19 -11.22 -11.94
N VAL A 144 -3.05 -10.20 -11.81
CA VAL A 144 -3.88 -9.70 -12.92
C VAL A 144 -3.14 -8.57 -13.65
N PRO A 145 -3.13 -8.54 -15.01
CA PRO A 145 -2.53 -7.44 -15.76
C PRO A 145 -3.17 -6.09 -15.46
N VAL A 146 -2.37 -5.04 -15.28
CA VAL A 146 -2.85 -3.68 -15.03
C VAL A 146 -2.86 -2.88 -16.33
N SER A 147 -3.99 -2.23 -16.62
CA SER A 147 -4.13 -1.32 -17.76
C SER A 147 -4.12 0.13 -17.26
N VAL A 148 -3.11 0.90 -17.65
CA VAL A 148 -2.97 2.30 -17.25
C VAL A 148 -3.76 3.19 -18.20
N THR A 149 -4.61 4.05 -17.64
CA THR A 149 -5.40 5.06 -18.36
C THR A 149 -4.75 6.46 -18.37
N ALA A 150 -3.55 6.60 -17.82
CA ALA A 150 -2.76 7.82 -17.97
C ALA A 150 -2.52 8.12 -19.46
N PRO A 151 -2.43 9.40 -19.86
CA PRO A 151 -2.14 9.73 -21.25
C PRO A 151 -0.79 9.11 -21.64
N PRO A 152 -0.67 8.52 -22.85
CA PRO A 152 0.61 8.04 -23.34
C PRO A 152 1.61 9.19 -23.29
N SER A 153 2.82 8.91 -22.80
CA SER A 153 3.95 9.82 -22.90
C SER A 153 4.15 10.20 -24.37
N SER A 154 4.08 11.50 -24.66
CA SER A 154 4.51 12.06 -25.96
C SER A 154 6.02 12.23 -25.97
#